data_AF-A0A1Y1YMZ9-F1
#
_entry.id   AF-A0A1Y1YMZ9-F1
#
_cell.length_a   1.000
_cell.length_b   1.000
_cell.length_c   1.000
_cell.angle_alpha   90.00
_cell.angle_beta   90.00
_cell.angle_gamma   90.00
#
_symmetry.space_group_name_H-M   'P 1'
#
loop_
_entity.id
_entity.type
_entity.pdbx_description
1 polymer ?
#
loop_
_entity_poly.entity_id
_entity_poly.type
_entity_poly.pdbx_seq_one_letter_code
_entity_poly.pdbx_strand_id
1 'polypeptide(L)'
;MDSGNNNNNCTDIVIYKEEELLEEKKFVLKHYEIKFQLVKINYVSNIRITAQEERMITNYYYGTEMNEGDFKIQNNGLLKLCDNNIQEIYDFFLRSFNENKISIKDIKENISFNLIIKEKCIGKEYTFEISLKKKNYNNNDIIGLLCNKMNELEIKNINLDSKVNELEEEKNNLNSKVNELETKNDNLNFKVNELEEEKNNLNSKVNELEEGKNNLNSKVNKLEEEKNKLNSKVNELEEEKNNLNSKLNNDFSALENKNNILEEKLETINIQTGEYNTYFPGKEIYMRRGHGERSFIGHIDFNKKYESIPYVLTSLSALDAGDNRNIRISVNAFNITTTGFDIKIYTWADTSIYYVRVSWISFR
;
A
#
# COMPACT_ATOMS: atom_id res chain seq x y z
N MET A 1 24.93 102.48 -5.67
CA MET A 1 24.83 102.78 -4.23
C MET A 1 25.54 101.63 -3.54
N ASP A 2 26.86 101.57 -3.57
CA ASP A 2 27.84 102.52 -3.01
C ASP A 2 27.86 102.55 -1.48
N SER A 3 29.09 102.62 -0.97
CA SER A 3 29.55 102.68 0.42
C SER A 3 29.58 101.34 1.19
N GLY A 4 30.69 100.95 1.81
CA GLY A 4 31.96 101.62 1.94
C GLY A 4 32.91 100.80 2.80
N ASN A 5 34.15 100.70 2.31
CA ASN A 5 35.43 100.74 3.01
C ASN A 5 35.44 100.51 4.54
N ASN A 6 36.25 99.55 4.99
CA ASN A 6 37.32 99.90 5.94
C ASN A 6 38.44 98.86 5.94
N ASN A 7 39.57 99.31 5.43
CA ASN A 7 40.91 98.81 5.70
C ASN A 7 41.11 98.56 7.19
N ASN A 8 41.71 97.42 7.52
CA ASN A 8 42.80 97.30 8.49
C ASN A 8 43.20 95.83 8.57
N ASN A 9 44.08 95.37 7.67
CA ASN A 9 44.87 94.18 7.97
C ASN A 9 46.31 94.60 8.17
N CYS A 10 46.59 94.81 9.47
CA CYS A 10 47.89 94.72 10.10
C CYS A 10 48.66 93.54 9.46
N THR A 11 49.71 93.85 8.71
CA THR A 11 50.68 92.84 8.29
C THR A 11 51.55 92.50 9.49
N ASP A 12 50.97 91.81 10.47
CA ASP A 12 51.76 90.99 11.35
C ASP A 12 52.32 89.86 10.49
N ILE A 13 53.63 89.88 10.27
CA ILE A 13 54.35 88.75 9.69
C ILE A 13 54.20 87.60 10.69
N VAL A 14 53.13 86.82 10.54
CA VAL A 14 52.97 85.53 11.19
C VAL A 14 54.04 84.64 10.57
N ILE A 15 55.13 84.43 11.30
CA ILE A 15 56.08 83.38 10.98
C ILE A 15 55.32 82.06 11.19
N TYR A 16 54.73 81.53 10.12
CA TYR A 16 54.12 80.20 10.15
C TYR A 16 55.21 79.20 10.50
N LYS A 17 55.07 78.52 11.64
CA LYS A 17 55.87 77.33 11.92
C LYS A 17 55.40 76.25 10.95
N GLU A 18 56.27 75.81 10.06
CA GLU A 18 56.02 74.65 9.22
C GLU A 18 56.15 73.42 10.13
N GLU A 19 55.03 72.76 10.40
CA GLU A 19 54.94 71.60 11.27
C GLU A 19 54.40 70.39 10.51
N GLU A 20 55.15 69.29 10.56
CA GLU A 20 54.79 68.00 9.97
C GLU A 20 54.80 66.93 11.06
N LEU A 21 53.68 66.21 11.21
CA LEU A 21 53.60 65.05 12.10
C LEU A 21 54.12 63.81 11.35
N LEU A 22 55.23 63.24 11.80
CA LEU A 22 55.86 62.08 11.17
C LEU A 22 55.29 60.77 11.72
N GLU A 23 55.22 60.67 13.06
CA GLU A 23 54.69 59.51 13.75
C GLU A 23 53.90 59.93 14.99
N GLU A 24 52.83 59.21 15.30
CA GLU A 24 52.07 59.37 16.54
C GLU A 24 51.72 58.02 17.14
N LYS A 25 51.93 57.90 18.46
CA LYS A 25 51.39 56.80 19.26
C LYS A 25 50.64 57.34 20.46
N LYS A 26 49.44 56.81 20.66
CA LYS A 26 48.58 57.12 21.79
C LYS A 26 48.58 55.99 22.79
N PHE A 27 48.53 56.37 24.04
CA PHE A 27 48.60 55.48 25.17
C PHE A 27 47.68 55.98 26.28
N VAL A 28 47.16 55.07 27.10
CA VAL A 28 46.40 55.44 28.29
C VAL A 28 47.22 55.07 29.51
N LEU A 29 47.52 56.06 30.35
CA LEU A 29 48.19 55.87 31.62
C LEU A 29 47.37 56.55 32.73
N LYS A 30 46.83 55.73 33.64
CA LYS A 30 45.79 56.16 34.60
C LYS A 30 44.58 56.76 33.86
N HIS A 31 44.28 58.04 34.07
CA HIS A 31 43.19 58.77 33.44
C HIS A 31 43.69 59.78 32.39
N TYR A 32 44.94 59.65 31.93
CA TYR A 32 45.52 60.49 30.89
C TYR A 32 45.72 59.71 29.60
N GLU A 33 45.22 60.25 28.48
CA GLU A 33 45.66 59.91 27.14
C GLU A 33 47.01 60.60 26.89
N ILE A 34 48.09 59.82 26.86
CA ILE A 34 49.44 60.27 26.55
C ILE A 34 49.70 60.05 25.06
N LYS A 35 50.10 61.10 24.34
CA LYS A 35 50.57 61.00 22.95
C LYS A 35 52.06 61.27 22.88
N PHE A 36 52.78 60.33 22.29
CA PHE A 36 54.15 60.52 21.83
C PHE A 36 54.10 60.79 20.33
N GLN A 37 54.66 61.92 19.92
CA GLN A 37 54.68 62.34 18.54
C GLN A 37 56.12 62.65 18.14
N LEU A 38 56.54 62.11 17.00
CA LEU A 38 57.72 62.60 16.31
C LEU A 38 57.25 63.65 15.30
N VAL A 39 57.67 64.89 15.50
CA VAL A 39 57.24 66.04 14.68
C VAL A 39 58.45 66.76 14.10
N LYS A 40 58.32 67.30 12.90
CA LYS A 40 59.34 68.16 12.28
C LYS A 40 58.83 69.59 12.29
N ILE A 41 59.54 70.47 12.98
CA ILE A 41 59.16 71.87 13.16
C ILE A 41 60.28 72.74 12.61
N ASN A 42 60.00 73.52 11.57
CA ASN A 42 61.01 74.34 10.89
C ASN A 42 62.26 73.53 10.52
N TYR A 43 62.03 72.34 9.97
CA TYR A 43 63.05 71.35 9.56
C TYR A 43 63.83 70.66 10.70
N VAL A 44 63.51 70.94 11.97
CA VAL A 44 64.12 70.29 13.13
C VAL A 44 63.18 69.22 13.66
N SER A 45 63.66 67.98 13.77
CA SER A 45 62.91 66.91 14.42
C SER A 45 62.83 67.17 15.92
N ASN A 46 61.64 66.98 16.48
CA ASN A 46 61.32 67.11 17.89
C ASN A 46 60.50 65.90 18.34
N ILE A 47 60.70 65.46 19.58
CA ILE A 47 59.74 64.57 20.26
C ILE A 47 58.79 65.47 21.04
N ARG A 48 57.52 65.42 20.66
CA ARG A 48 56.44 66.06 21.40
C ARG A 48 55.71 65.02 22.22
N ILE A 49 55.64 65.25 23.52
CA ILE A 49 54.96 64.37 24.47
C ILE A 49 53.84 65.18 25.09
N THR A 50 52.62 64.67 25.01
CA THR A 50 51.42 65.35 25.48
C THR A 50 50.61 64.40 26.33
N ALA A 51 49.90 64.91 27.31
CA ALA A 51 49.00 64.15 28.16
C ALA A 51 47.73 64.94 28.36
N GLN A 52 46.59 64.33 28.07
CA GLN A 52 45.27 64.93 28.22
C GLN A 52 44.41 64.05 29.12
N GLU A 53 43.82 64.63 30.16
CA GLU A 53 42.88 63.90 30.99
C GLU A 53 41.65 63.46 30.18
N GLU A 54 41.33 62.17 30.27
CA GLU A 54 40.16 61.60 29.61
C GLU A 54 38.91 62.34 30.08
N ARG A 55 38.11 62.84 29.11
CA ARG A 55 36.82 63.56 29.28
C ARG A 55 36.90 65.06 29.55
N MET A 56 38.08 65.67 29.58
CA MET A 56 38.22 67.12 29.73
C MET A 56 38.73 67.78 28.44
N ILE A 57 37.99 68.77 27.94
CA ILE A 57 38.31 69.44 26.66
C ILE A 57 39.44 70.46 26.83
N THR A 58 39.61 71.07 28.01
CA THR A 58 40.39 72.31 28.12
C THR A 58 41.40 72.35 29.29
N ASN A 59 41.17 71.65 30.41
CA ASN A 59 41.85 72.02 31.65
C ASN A 59 43.05 71.16 32.07
N TYR A 60 43.44 70.14 31.30
CA TYR A 60 44.48 69.20 31.71
C TYR A 60 45.31 68.68 30.54
N TYR A 61 45.66 69.57 29.61
CA TYR A 61 46.68 69.26 28.62
C TYR A 61 48.04 69.65 29.17
N TYR A 62 48.91 68.66 29.27
CA TYR A 62 50.30 68.82 29.67
C TYR A 62 51.16 68.42 28.49
N GLY A 63 52.23 69.15 28.24
CA GLY A 63 53.13 68.79 27.17
C GLY A 63 54.55 69.27 27.36
N THR A 64 55.43 68.65 26.61
CA THR A 64 56.79 69.12 26.37
C THR A 64 57.16 68.80 24.93
N GLU A 65 58.07 69.59 24.39
CA GLU A 65 58.64 69.41 23.07
C GLU A 65 60.15 69.55 23.24
N MET A 66 60.89 68.55 22.79
CA MET A 66 62.34 68.49 22.94
C MET A 66 62.97 68.05 21.63
N ASN A 67 63.93 68.82 21.14
CA ASN A 67 64.81 68.41 20.05
C ASN A 67 66.02 67.64 20.57
N GLU A 68 66.86 67.17 19.65
CA GLU A 68 68.09 66.45 19.95
C GLU A 68 69.03 67.19 20.92
N GLY A 69 69.14 68.51 20.79
CA GLY A 69 69.94 69.36 21.66
C GLY A 69 69.40 69.41 23.09
N ASP A 70 68.08 69.51 23.25
CA ASP A 70 67.42 69.51 24.56
C ASP A 70 67.68 68.19 25.31
N PHE A 71 67.63 67.06 24.62
CA PHE A 71 67.95 65.75 25.20
C PHE A 71 69.43 65.63 25.60
N LYS A 72 70.36 66.16 24.80
CA LYS A 72 71.80 66.16 25.14
C LYS A 72 72.09 66.91 26.43
N ILE A 73 71.39 68.03 26.67
CA ILE A 73 71.54 68.83 27.90
C ILE A 73 71.12 68.04 29.16
N GLN A 74 70.17 67.12 29.05
CA GLN A 74 69.71 66.31 30.19
C GLN A 74 70.80 65.36 30.74
N ASN A 75 71.86 65.07 29.95
CA ASN A 75 73.00 64.24 30.33
C ASN A 75 72.62 62.96 31.11
N ASN A 76 71.56 62.26 30.66
CA ASN A 76 71.07 61.05 31.30
C ASN A 76 71.74 59.80 30.73
N GLY A 77 72.09 58.84 31.60
CA GLY A 77 72.73 57.58 31.20
C GLY A 77 71.90 56.74 30.22
N LEU A 78 70.57 56.84 30.25
CA LEU A 78 69.68 56.13 29.32
C LEU A 78 69.73 56.71 27.90
N LEU A 79 69.86 58.03 27.77
CA LEU A 79 69.90 58.69 26.46
C LEU A 79 71.22 58.41 25.72
N LYS A 80 72.30 58.09 26.46
CA LYS A 80 73.58 57.66 25.88
C LYS A 80 73.48 56.31 25.15
N LEU A 81 72.46 55.50 25.42
CA LEU A 81 72.21 54.23 24.73
C LEU A 81 71.52 54.42 23.37
N CYS A 82 71.05 55.64 23.08
CA CYS A 82 70.33 56.00 21.87
C CYS A 82 71.18 56.89 20.95
N ASP A 83 72.52 56.87 21.11
CA ASP A 83 73.50 57.71 20.42
C ASP A 83 73.16 59.22 20.38
N ASN A 84 72.28 59.66 21.29
CA ASN A 84 71.60 60.95 21.28
C ASN A 84 70.89 61.29 19.94
N ASN A 85 70.49 60.30 19.15
CA ASN A 85 69.68 60.45 17.94
C ASN A 85 68.19 60.54 18.32
N ILE A 86 67.49 61.53 17.79
CA ILE A 86 66.09 61.77 18.16
C ILE A 86 65.13 60.65 17.76
N GLN A 87 65.38 59.94 16.64
CA GLN A 87 64.56 58.78 16.27
C GLN A 87 64.78 57.63 17.28
N GLU A 88 66.03 57.37 17.65
CA GLU A 88 66.36 56.30 18.60
C GLU A 88 65.84 56.59 20.01
N ILE A 89 65.83 57.87 20.41
CA ILE A 89 65.20 58.30 21.67
C ILE A 89 63.68 58.09 21.60
N TYR A 90 63.04 58.41 20.47
CA TYR A 90 61.61 58.18 20.27
C TYR A 90 61.27 56.69 20.34
N ASP A 91 62.00 55.83 19.64
CA ASP A 91 61.83 54.38 19.67
C ASP A 91 62.09 53.81 21.07
N PHE A 92 63.08 54.35 21.80
CA PHE A 92 63.32 54.01 23.20
C PHE A 92 62.11 54.32 24.10
N PHE A 93 61.49 55.49 23.93
CA PHE A 93 60.27 55.84 24.68
C PHE A 93 59.09 54.94 24.31
N LEU A 94 58.87 54.65 23.02
CA LEU A 94 57.81 53.73 22.58
C LEU A 94 57.99 52.34 23.17
N ARG A 95 59.21 51.81 23.13
CA ARG A 95 59.54 50.50 23.73
C ARG A 95 59.35 50.51 25.23
N SER A 96 59.83 51.55 25.93
CA SER A 96 59.65 51.69 27.37
C SER A 96 58.17 51.73 27.76
N PHE A 97 57.32 52.35 26.93
CA PHE A 97 55.88 52.33 27.15
C PHE A 97 55.32 50.92 26.98
N ASN A 98 55.61 50.24 25.86
CA ASN A 98 55.11 48.89 25.58
C ASN A 98 55.52 47.87 26.65
N GLU A 99 56.65 48.09 27.30
CA GLU A 99 57.17 47.27 28.40
C GLU A 99 56.63 47.69 29.79
N ASN A 100 55.67 48.63 29.85
CA ASN A 100 55.08 49.18 31.08
C ASN A 100 56.09 49.80 32.06
N LYS A 101 57.17 50.38 31.53
CA LYS A 101 58.26 50.99 32.31
C LYS A 101 58.07 52.47 32.60
N ILE A 102 56.96 53.06 32.12
CA ILE A 102 56.61 54.46 32.28
C ILE A 102 55.57 54.60 33.39
N SER A 103 55.82 55.51 34.33
CA SER A 103 54.90 55.84 35.43
C SER A 103 54.79 57.35 35.62
N ILE A 104 53.73 57.82 36.27
CA ILE A 104 53.54 59.25 36.59
C ILE A 104 54.01 59.51 38.02
N LYS A 105 54.86 60.51 38.21
CA LYS A 105 55.34 60.99 39.52
C LYS A 105 55.09 62.49 39.65
N ASP A 106 54.75 62.91 40.86
CA ASP A 106 54.57 64.32 41.30
C ASP A 106 53.66 65.16 40.39
N ILE A 107 52.38 65.21 40.73
CA ILE A 107 51.46 66.19 40.15
C ILE A 107 51.58 67.46 40.99
N LYS A 108 52.30 68.47 40.49
CA LYS A 108 52.32 69.79 41.12
C LYS A 108 50.99 70.46 40.80
N GLU A 109 50.10 70.53 41.80
CA GLU A 109 48.73 71.09 41.76
C GLU A 109 48.46 71.97 40.53
N ASN A 110 48.03 71.35 39.43
CA ASN A 110 47.63 71.98 38.18
C ASN A 110 48.69 72.74 37.35
N ILE A 111 49.99 72.58 37.60
CA ILE A 111 51.06 73.28 36.85
C ILE A 111 51.87 72.34 35.96
N SER A 112 52.23 71.16 36.46
CA SER A 112 53.04 70.18 35.72
C SER A 112 52.98 68.81 36.38
N PHE A 113 53.35 67.76 35.63
CA PHE A 113 53.69 66.47 36.22
C PHE A 113 54.84 65.78 35.47
N ASN A 114 55.51 64.84 36.13
CA ASN A 114 56.64 64.12 35.53
C ASN A 114 56.24 62.72 35.06
N LEU A 115 56.59 62.36 33.83
CA LEU A 115 56.68 60.97 33.40
C LEU A 115 58.03 60.42 33.80
N ILE A 116 58.04 59.23 34.40
CA ILE A 116 59.23 58.56 34.89
C ILE A 116 59.40 57.27 34.12
N ILE A 117 60.52 57.15 33.42
CA ILE A 117 60.92 55.95 32.71
C ILE A 117 61.99 55.25 33.54
N LYS A 118 61.73 54.01 33.97
CA LYS A 118 62.68 53.21 34.74
C LYS A 118 63.17 52.03 33.92
N GLU A 119 64.47 51.93 33.74
CA GLU A 119 65.07 50.90 32.90
C GLU A 119 66.30 50.28 33.56
N LYS A 120 66.52 48.98 33.36
CA LYS A 120 67.66 48.27 33.92
C LYS A 120 68.64 47.92 32.81
N CYS A 121 69.79 48.58 32.79
CA CYS A 121 70.85 48.34 31.81
C CYS A 121 72.12 47.89 32.53
N ILE A 122 72.70 46.76 32.07
CA ILE A 122 73.99 46.25 32.58
C ILE A 122 74.00 46.15 34.12
N GLY A 123 72.91 45.60 34.69
CA GLY A 123 72.77 45.40 36.13
C GLY A 123 72.46 46.65 36.97
N LYS A 124 72.48 47.85 36.40
CA LYS A 124 72.14 49.12 37.08
C LYS A 124 70.75 49.62 36.66
N GLU A 125 69.99 50.15 37.61
CA GLU A 125 68.73 50.83 37.35
C GLU A 125 69.00 52.30 37.03
N TYR A 126 68.40 52.78 35.94
CA TYR A 126 68.43 54.17 35.54
C TYR A 126 67.01 54.72 35.50
N THR A 127 66.88 56.00 35.81
CA THR A 127 65.61 56.72 35.76
C THR A 127 65.76 57.94 34.87
N PHE A 128 64.81 58.14 33.97
CA PHE A 128 64.67 59.36 33.18
C PHE A 128 63.36 60.03 33.52
N GLU A 129 63.41 61.31 33.91
CA GLU A 129 62.23 62.10 34.26
C GLU A 129 61.93 63.10 33.13
N ILE A 130 60.70 63.11 32.63
CA ILE A 130 60.20 64.02 31.61
C ILE A 130 59.15 64.91 32.25
N SER A 131 59.44 66.20 32.41
CA SER A 131 58.50 67.16 32.97
C SER A 131 57.52 67.65 31.90
N LEU A 132 56.24 67.34 32.04
CA LEU A 132 55.17 67.87 31.20
C LEU A 132 54.55 69.10 31.87
N LYS A 133 54.58 70.25 31.18
CA LYS A 133 54.01 71.51 31.69
C LYS A 133 52.58 71.68 31.19
N LYS A 134 51.71 72.21 32.04
CA LYS A 134 50.34 72.55 31.64
C LYS A 134 50.39 73.59 30.51
N LYS A 135 49.72 73.30 29.41
CA LYS A 135 49.50 74.24 28.33
C LYS A 135 48.25 75.05 28.65
N ASN A 136 48.37 76.37 28.65
CA ASN A 136 47.22 77.26 28.76
C ASN A 136 46.67 77.48 27.35
N TYR A 137 45.47 76.97 27.10
CA TYR A 137 44.75 77.23 25.87
C TYR A 137 44.03 78.58 25.96
N ASN A 138 44.10 79.35 24.88
CA ASN A 138 43.25 80.53 24.74
C ASN A 138 41.84 80.10 24.25
N ASN A 139 40.90 81.05 24.21
CA ASN A 139 39.53 80.75 23.80
C ASN A 139 39.44 80.19 22.37
N ASN A 140 40.32 80.61 21.44
CA ASN A 140 40.31 80.12 20.06
C ASN A 140 40.74 78.65 19.97
N ASP A 141 41.72 78.23 20.77
CA ASP A 141 42.16 76.83 20.82
C ASP A 141 41.05 75.92 21.36
N ILE A 142 40.34 76.38 22.39
CA ILE A 142 39.19 75.67 22.98
C ILE A 142 38.08 75.53 21.95
N ILE A 143 37.78 76.59 21.20
CA ILE A 143 36.78 76.57 20.12
C ILE A 143 37.19 75.55 19.05
N GLY A 144 38.46 75.53 18.62
CA GLY A 144 38.95 74.54 17.65
C GLY A 144 38.80 73.09 18.13
N LEU A 145 39.13 72.81 19.39
CA LEU A 145 38.96 71.48 19.99
C LEU A 145 37.49 71.07 20.07
N LEU A 146 36.60 71.99 20.43
CA LEU A 146 35.16 71.76 20.46
C LEU A 146 34.62 71.47 19.05
N CYS A 147 35.01 72.26 18.04
CA CYS A 147 34.59 72.04 16.65
C CYS A 147 35.03 70.67 16.14
N ASN A 148 36.28 70.26 16.39
CA ASN A 148 36.75 68.93 16.00
C ASN A 148 35.94 67.83 16.69
N LYS A 149 35.65 67.99 17.99
CA LYS A 149 34.84 67.01 18.71
C LYS A 149 33.40 66.93 18.22
N MET A 150 32.83 68.08 17.87
CA MET A 150 31.50 68.18 17.27
C MET A 150 31.45 67.44 15.94
N ASN A 151 32.42 67.67 15.05
CA ASN A 151 32.52 66.99 13.76
C ASN A 151 32.68 65.46 13.92
N GLU A 152 33.51 65.01 14.87
CA GLU A 152 33.62 63.57 15.18
C GLU A 152 32.28 62.95 15.60
N LEU A 153 31.51 63.67 16.44
CA LEU A 153 30.21 63.20 16.90
C LEU A 153 29.17 63.23 15.78
N GLU A 154 29.19 64.24 14.94
CA GLU A 154 28.29 64.37 13.79
C GLU A 154 28.49 63.22 12.79
N ILE A 155 29.75 62.90 12.45
CA ILE A 155 30.08 61.74 11.60
C ILE A 155 29.60 60.43 12.23
N LYS A 156 29.81 60.25 13.54
CA LYS A 156 29.30 59.07 14.26
C LYS A 156 27.78 58.99 14.21
N ASN A 157 27.08 60.12 14.32
CA ASN A 157 25.62 60.15 14.27
C ASN A 157 25.10 59.75 12.89
N ILE A 158 25.70 60.31 11.83
CA ILE A 158 25.37 59.93 10.43
C ILE A 158 25.56 58.43 10.20
N ASN A 159 26.67 57.86 10.71
CA ASN A 159 26.93 56.42 10.58
C ASN A 159 25.91 55.58 11.36
N LEU A 160 25.46 56.03 12.54
CA LEU A 160 24.41 55.36 13.30
C LEU A 160 23.08 55.42 12.56
N ASP A 161 22.71 56.57 11.99
CA ASP A 161 21.48 56.72 11.22
C ASP A 161 21.46 55.78 10.00
N SER A 162 22.58 55.66 9.27
CA SER A 162 22.71 54.71 8.17
C SER A 162 22.47 53.27 8.62
N LYS A 163 23.06 52.87 9.76
CA LYS A 163 22.91 51.52 10.31
C LYS A 163 21.49 51.24 10.79
N VAL A 164 20.80 52.24 11.32
CA VAL A 164 19.38 52.12 11.71
C VAL A 164 18.52 51.87 10.47
N ASN A 165 18.76 52.59 9.37
CA ASN A 165 18.01 52.40 8.13
C ASN A 165 18.22 50.99 7.56
N GLU A 166 19.47 50.49 7.52
CA GLU A 166 19.78 49.13 7.07
C GLU A 166 19.02 48.07 7.89
N LEU A 167 19.00 48.21 9.22
CA LEU A 167 18.29 47.29 10.10
C LEU A 167 16.76 47.35 9.93
N GLU A 168 16.20 48.53 9.64
CA GLU A 168 14.77 48.68 9.36
C GLU A 168 14.39 48.01 8.04
N GLU A 169 15.24 48.10 7.00
CA GLU A 169 15.06 47.39 5.74
C GLU A 169 15.12 45.87 5.92
N GLU A 170 16.10 45.35 6.68
CA GLU A 170 16.20 43.93 6.99
C GLU A 170 14.96 43.42 7.74
N LYS A 171 14.48 44.17 8.73
CA LYS A 171 13.26 43.86 9.49
C LYS A 171 12.02 43.79 8.58
N ASN A 172 11.87 44.74 7.65
CA ASN A 172 10.76 44.74 6.70
C ASN A 172 10.81 43.52 5.77
N ASN A 173 12.00 43.16 5.29
CA ASN A 173 12.21 41.96 4.48
C ASN A 173 11.88 40.67 5.25
N LEU A 174 12.29 40.57 6.52
CA LEU A 174 11.96 39.44 7.38
C LEU A 174 10.45 39.34 7.61
N ASN A 175 9.77 40.45 7.88
CA ASN A 175 8.30 40.46 8.04
C ASN A 175 7.58 39.95 6.79
N SER A 176 8.03 40.35 5.59
CA SER A 176 7.44 39.83 4.34
C SER A 176 7.60 38.31 4.23
N LYS A 177 8.78 37.78 4.57
CA LYS A 177 9.03 36.32 4.56
C LYS A 177 8.17 35.58 5.59
N VAL A 178 7.95 36.16 6.76
CA VAL A 178 7.06 35.58 7.79
C VAL A 178 5.64 35.45 7.25
N ASN A 179 5.09 36.51 6.65
CA ASN A 179 3.75 36.49 6.07
C ASN A 179 3.62 35.44 4.93
N GLU A 180 4.65 35.31 4.09
CA GLU A 180 4.69 34.27 3.05
C GLU A 180 4.71 32.85 3.63
N LEU A 181 5.39 32.64 4.76
CA LEU A 181 5.40 31.34 5.44
C LEU A 181 4.07 31.04 6.13
N GLU A 182 3.43 32.03 6.75
CA GLU A 182 2.11 31.91 7.33
C GLU A 182 1.06 31.49 6.29
N THR A 183 1.02 32.18 5.15
CA THR A 183 0.10 31.81 4.06
C THR A 183 0.35 30.42 3.49
N LYS A 184 1.63 30.00 3.37
CA LYS A 184 1.97 28.62 2.98
C LYS A 184 1.52 27.60 4.02
N ASN A 185 1.66 27.91 5.30
CA ASN A 185 1.24 27.04 6.40
C ASN A 185 -0.28 26.85 6.40
N ASP A 186 -1.04 27.92 6.19
CA ASP A 186 -2.51 27.85 6.08
C ASP A 186 -2.93 26.96 4.91
N ASN A 187 -2.31 27.14 3.73
CA ASN A 187 -2.56 26.28 2.57
C ASN A 187 -2.24 24.81 2.82
N LEU A 188 -1.15 24.52 3.53
CA LEU A 188 -0.80 23.15 3.91
C LEU A 188 -1.84 22.56 4.86
N ASN A 189 -2.32 23.33 5.84
CA ASN A 189 -3.37 22.89 6.75
C ASN A 189 -4.68 22.57 6.02
N PHE A 190 -5.09 23.38 5.05
CA PHE A 190 -6.25 23.07 4.20
C PHE A 190 -6.09 21.74 3.49
N LYS A 191 -4.92 21.51 2.86
CA LYS A 191 -4.64 20.26 2.14
C LYS A 191 -4.61 19.04 3.05
N VAL A 192 -4.13 19.18 4.28
CA VAL A 192 -4.16 18.10 5.28
C VAL A 192 -5.61 17.73 5.62
N ASN A 193 -6.48 18.71 5.81
CA ASN A 193 -7.90 18.45 6.10
C ASN A 193 -8.60 17.74 4.93
N GLU A 194 -8.36 18.17 3.69
CA GLU A 194 -8.90 17.50 2.50
C GLU A 194 -8.48 16.02 2.43
N LEU A 195 -7.19 15.74 2.67
CA LEU A 195 -6.68 14.37 2.66
C LEU A 195 -7.25 13.50 3.79
N GLU A 196 -7.52 14.09 4.97
CA GLU A 196 -8.16 13.38 6.08
C GLU A 196 -9.62 13.03 5.74
N GLU A 197 -10.35 13.93 5.07
CA GLU A 197 -11.71 13.65 4.57
C GLU A 197 -11.71 12.54 3.51
N GLU A 198 -10.80 12.57 2.54
CA GLU A 198 -10.65 11.52 1.53
C GLU A 198 -10.37 10.15 2.17
N LYS A 199 -9.47 10.11 3.15
CA LYS A 199 -9.13 8.89 3.91
C LYS A 199 -10.35 8.33 4.65
N ASN A 200 -11.16 9.17 5.28
CA ASN A 200 -12.38 8.74 5.96
C ASN A 200 -13.43 8.18 4.98
N ASN A 201 -13.55 8.80 3.80
CA ASN A 201 -14.42 8.30 2.73
C ASN A 201 -13.94 6.94 2.20
N LEU A 202 -12.63 6.77 2.01
CA LEU A 202 -12.04 5.49 1.59
C LEU A 202 -12.25 4.39 2.63
N ASN A 203 -12.04 4.68 3.92
CA ASN A 203 -12.31 3.73 4.99
C ASN A 203 -13.76 3.27 5.01
N SER A 204 -14.71 4.18 4.79
CA SER A 204 -16.14 3.83 4.71
C SER A 204 -16.42 2.86 3.55
N LYS A 205 -15.86 3.11 2.36
CA LYS A 205 -15.97 2.21 1.21
C LYS A 205 -15.35 0.84 1.46
N VAL A 206 -14.22 0.77 2.18
CA VAL A 206 -13.58 -0.50 2.55
C VAL A 206 -14.52 -1.33 3.43
N ASN A 207 -15.15 -0.70 4.44
CA ASN A 207 -16.11 -1.38 5.31
C ASN A 207 -17.31 -1.92 4.52
N GLU A 208 -17.88 -1.12 3.61
CA GLU A 208 -18.99 -1.57 2.75
C GLU A 208 -18.61 -2.78 1.88
N LEU A 209 -17.39 -2.79 1.33
CA LEU A 209 -16.89 -3.93 0.53
C LEU A 209 -16.68 -5.17 1.39
N GLU A 210 -16.19 -5.01 2.63
CA GLU A 210 -16.02 -6.10 3.58
C GLU A 210 -17.36 -6.74 3.98
N GLU A 211 -18.38 -5.92 4.24
CA GLU A 211 -19.75 -6.39 4.48
C GLU A 211 -20.33 -7.11 3.26
N GLY A 212 -20.13 -6.55 2.06
CA GLY A 212 -20.53 -7.18 0.80
C GLY A 212 -19.90 -8.56 0.59
N LYS A 213 -18.61 -8.69 0.88
CA LYS A 213 -17.86 -9.96 0.83
C LYS A 213 -18.44 -10.98 1.81
N ASN A 214 -18.74 -10.58 3.05
CA ASN A 214 -19.30 -11.46 4.07
C ASN A 214 -20.71 -11.98 3.67
N ASN A 215 -21.53 -11.11 3.09
CA ASN A 215 -22.84 -11.48 2.57
C ASN A 215 -22.71 -12.49 1.42
N LEU A 216 -21.80 -12.23 0.47
CA LEU A 216 -21.55 -13.12 -0.66
C LEU A 216 -21.08 -14.50 -0.19
N ASN A 217 -20.16 -14.54 0.78
CA ASN A 217 -19.66 -15.79 1.36
C ASN A 217 -20.79 -16.61 2.03
N SER A 218 -21.71 -15.92 2.71
CA SER A 218 -22.89 -16.55 3.31
C SER A 218 -23.83 -17.14 2.24
N LYS A 219 -23.99 -16.48 1.10
CA LYS A 219 -24.78 -17.02 -0.04
C LYS A 219 -24.12 -18.23 -0.66
N VAL A 220 -22.79 -18.21 -0.84
CA VAL A 220 -22.02 -19.36 -1.35
C VAL A 220 -22.20 -20.58 -0.47
N ASN A 221 -22.10 -20.42 0.85
CA ASN A 221 -22.30 -21.54 1.78
C ASN A 221 -23.70 -22.16 1.66
N LYS A 222 -24.76 -21.32 1.55
CA LYS A 222 -26.13 -21.81 1.35
C LYS A 222 -26.28 -22.60 0.05
N LEU A 223 -25.69 -22.12 -1.04
CA LEU A 223 -25.73 -22.82 -2.32
C LEU A 223 -24.98 -24.16 -2.28
N GLU A 224 -23.86 -24.23 -1.56
CA GLU A 224 -23.13 -25.50 -1.39
C GLU A 224 -23.94 -26.50 -0.56
N GLU A 225 -24.65 -26.05 0.48
CA GLU A 225 -25.58 -26.90 1.24
C GLU A 225 -26.73 -27.43 0.36
N GLU A 226 -27.34 -26.59 -0.48
CA GLU A 226 -28.40 -26.98 -1.41
C GLU A 226 -27.90 -28.01 -2.44
N LYS A 227 -26.71 -27.79 -3.00
CA LYS A 227 -26.06 -28.73 -3.92
C LYS A 227 -25.82 -30.09 -3.27
N ASN A 228 -25.37 -30.11 -2.02
CA ASN A 228 -25.15 -31.37 -1.28
C ASN A 228 -26.47 -32.12 -1.01
N LYS A 229 -27.55 -31.40 -0.69
CA LYS A 229 -28.90 -31.99 -0.56
C LYS A 229 -29.37 -32.58 -1.89
N LEU A 230 -29.19 -31.86 -2.99
CA LEU A 230 -29.58 -32.33 -4.33
C LEU A 230 -28.80 -33.58 -4.73
N ASN A 231 -27.49 -33.59 -4.51
CA ASN A 231 -26.65 -34.78 -4.77
C ASN A 231 -27.12 -36.00 -3.96
N SER A 232 -27.46 -35.80 -2.68
CA SER A 232 -28.01 -36.89 -1.85
C SER A 232 -29.33 -37.41 -2.45
N LYS A 233 -30.20 -36.52 -2.92
CA LYS A 233 -31.47 -36.92 -3.54
C LYS A 233 -31.29 -37.65 -4.87
N VAL A 234 -30.29 -37.26 -5.67
CA VAL A 234 -29.93 -37.97 -6.90
C VAL A 234 -29.50 -39.39 -6.59
N ASN A 235 -28.63 -39.58 -5.58
CA ASN A 235 -28.18 -40.92 -5.17
C ASN A 235 -29.36 -41.80 -4.71
N GLU A 236 -30.28 -41.27 -3.90
CA GLU A 236 -31.50 -42.00 -3.48
C GLU A 236 -32.34 -42.45 -4.68
N LEU A 237 -32.56 -41.58 -5.65
CA LEU A 237 -33.35 -41.90 -6.85
C LEU A 237 -32.64 -42.94 -7.73
N GLU A 238 -31.31 -42.91 -7.78
CA GLU A 238 -30.51 -43.88 -8.53
C GLU A 238 -30.57 -45.27 -7.88
N GLU A 239 -30.53 -45.34 -6.54
CA GLU A 239 -30.79 -46.58 -5.79
C GLU A 239 -32.21 -47.12 -6.03
N GLU A 240 -33.23 -46.25 -5.98
CA GLU A 240 -34.62 -46.64 -6.24
C GLU A 240 -34.80 -47.20 -7.66
N LYS A 241 -34.20 -46.54 -8.66
CA LYS A 241 -34.18 -47.02 -10.05
C LYS A 241 -33.53 -48.40 -10.17
N ASN A 242 -32.40 -48.62 -9.51
CA ASN A 242 -31.70 -49.90 -9.54
C ASN A 242 -32.53 -51.01 -8.89
N ASN A 243 -33.16 -50.72 -7.76
CA ASN A 243 -34.08 -51.64 -7.08
C ASN A 243 -35.26 -52.00 -7.98
N LEU A 244 -35.89 -51.01 -8.63
CA LEU A 244 -37.00 -51.25 -9.54
C LEU A 244 -36.59 -52.10 -10.75
N ASN A 245 -35.43 -51.82 -11.35
CA ASN A 245 -34.88 -52.63 -12.44
C ASN A 245 -34.64 -54.08 -12.02
N SER A 246 -34.09 -54.30 -10.82
CA SER A 246 -33.87 -55.65 -10.30
C SER A 246 -35.19 -56.42 -10.14
N LYS A 247 -36.23 -55.74 -9.64
CA LYS A 247 -37.57 -56.33 -9.48
C LYS A 247 -38.20 -56.65 -10.83
N LEU A 248 -38.12 -55.74 -11.80
CA LEU A 248 -38.61 -55.95 -13.16
C LEU A 248 -37.93 -57.16 -13.83
N ASN A 249 -36.61 -57.28 -13.68
CA ASN A 249 -35.87 -58.43 -14.21
C ASN A 249 -36.32 -59.74 -13.57
N ASN A 250 -36.51 -59.76 -12.25
CA ASN A 250 -37.01 -60.95 -11.54
C ASN A 250 -38.42 -61.35 -12.01
N ASP A 251 -39.31 -60.36 -12.13
CA ASP A 251 -40.68 -60.59 -12.62
C ASP A 251 -40.67 -61.12 -14.06
N PHE A 252 -39.82 -60.56 -14.92
CA PHE A 252 -39.64 -61.02 -16.31
C PHE A 252 -39.15 -62.47 -16.36
N SER A 253 -38.10 -62.83 -15.60
CA SER A 253 -37.63 -64.22 -15.51
C SER A 253 -38.70 -65.18 -14.97
N ALA A 254 -39.53 -64.74 -14.01
CA ALA A 254 -40.63 -65.55 -13.49
C ALA A 254 -41.73 -65.77 -14.55
N LEU A 255 -42.04 -64.76 -15.35
CA LEU A 255 -42.97 -64.84 -16.48
C LEU A 255 -42.44 -65.76 -17.57
N GLU A 256 -41.17 -65.63 -17.94
CA GLU A 256 -40.50 -66.48 -18.93
C GLU A 256 -40.54 -67.95 -18.51
N ASN A 257 -40.22 -68.25 -17.26
CA ASN A 257 -40.33 -69.62 -16.72
C ASN A 257 -41.77 -70.15 -16.78
N LYS A 258 -42.77 -69.33 -16.45
CA LYS A 258 -44.18 -69.74 -16.56
C LYS A 258 -44.60 -70.03 -17.99
N ASN A 259 -44.14 -69.22 -18.95
CA ASN A 259 -44.39 -69.46 -20.37
C ASN A 259 -43.76 -70.77 -20.84
N ASN A 260 -42.49 -71.03 -20.49
CA ASN A 260 -41.83 -72.28 -20.85
C ASN A 260 -42.59 -73.51 -20.32
N ILE A 261 -43.03 -73.48 -19.05
CA ILE A 261 -43.84 -74.55 -18.46
C ILE A 261 -45.19 -74.71 -19.19
N LEU A 262 -45.80 -73.60 -19.62
CA LEU A 262 -47.07 -73.66 -20.35
C LEU A 262 -46.89 -74.27 -21.74
N GLU A 263 -45.83 -73.90 -22.44
CA GLU A 263 -45.45 -74.48 -23.73
C GLU A 263 -45.21 -75.99 -23.61
N GLU A 264 -44.41 -76.42 -22.61
CA GLU A 264 -44.20 -77.85 -22.33
C GLU A 264 -45.51 -78.60 -22.07
N LYS A 265 -46.43 -78.01 -21.28
CA LYS A 265 -47.74 -78.62 -21.00
C LYS A 265 -48.59 -78.75 -22.26
N LEU A 266 -48.60 -77.75 -23.13
CA LEU A 266 -49.36 -77.80 -24.38
C LEU A 266 -48.86 -78.92 -25.30
N GLU A 267 -47.55 -79.17 -25.37
CA GLU A 267 -46.99 -80.28 -26.14
C GLU A 267 -47.44 -81.66 -25.64
N THR A 268 -47.74 -81.81 -24.35
CA THR A 268 -48.19 -83.09 -23.76
C THR A 268 -49.67 -83.43 -24.02
N ILE A 269 -50.49 -82.46 -24.45
CA ILE A 269 -51.91 -82.69 -24.75
C ILE A 269 -52.03 -83.45 -26.08
N ASN A 270 -52.00 -84.78 -26.00
CA ASN A 270 -52.15 -85.67 -27.14
C ASN A 270 -53.65 -85.92 -27.39
N ILE A 271 -54.27 -85.08 -28.21
CA ILE A 271 -55.67 -85.25 -28.66
C ILE A 271 -55.64 -85.48 -30.16
N GLN A 272 -56.36 -86.50 -30.61
CA GLN A 272 -56.52 -86.80 -32.04
C GLN A 272 -58.00 -86.98 -32.34
N THR A 273 -58.43 -86.56 -33.53
CA THR A 273 -59.83 -86.58 -33.93
C THR A 273 -59.95 -87.09 -35.35
N GLY A 274 -61.09 -87.68 -35.70
CA GLY A 274 -61.36 -88.07 -37.08
C GLY A 274 -62.80 -88.52 -37.30
N GLU A 275 -63.08 -89.02 -38.51
CA GLU A 275 -64.39 -89.56 -38.88
C GLU A 275 -64.25 -90.91 -39.57
N TYR A 276 -65.22 -91.79 -39.36
CA TYR A 276 -65.32 -93.09 -40.04
C TYR A 276 -66.64 -93.20 -40.79
N ASN A 277 -66.58 -93.68 -42.04
CA ASN A 277 -67.71 -93.77 -42.95
C ASN A 277 -67.97 -95.22 -43.35
N THR A 278 -69.24 -95.67 -43.37
CA THR A 278 -69.60 -97.02 -43.82
C THR A 278 -69.89 -97.12 -45.32
N TYR A 279 -69.85 -96.01 -46.07
CA TYR A 279 -70.08 -96.02 -47.51
C TYR A 279 -68.80 -96.39 -48.25
N PHE A 280 -68.77 -97.60 -48.82
CA PHE A 280 -67.71 -98.05 -49.72
C PHE A 280 -68.35 -98.49 -51.04
N PRO A 281 -68.02 -97.84 -52.17
CA PRO A 281 -68.53 -98.25 -53.47
C PRO A 281 -68.26 -99.73 -53.74
N GLY A 282 -69.31 -100.49 -54.08
CA GLY A 282 -69.19 -101.92 -54.42
C GLY A 282 -69.17 -102.91 -53.25
N LYS A 283 -69.28 -102.46 -51.99
CA LYS A 283 -69.39 -103.35 -50.81
C LYS A 283 -70.80 -103.28 -50.23
N GLU A 284 -71.57 -104.37 -50.32
CA GLU A 284 -72.88 -104.43 -49.65
C GLU A 284 -72.67 -104.31 -48.13
N ILE A 285 -73.28 -103.30 -47.52
CA ILE A 285 -73.32 -103.18 -46.07
C ILE A 285 -74.31 -104.25 -45.59
N TYR A 286 -73.80 -105.28 -44.93
CA TYR A 286 -74.59 -106.36 -44.34
C TYR A 286 -75.69 -105.89 -43.37
N MET A 287 -75.75 -104.59 -43.03
CA MET A 287 -76.77 -103.97 -42.19
C MET A 287 -77.99 -103.43 -42.95
N ARG A 288 -78.01 -103.48 -44.29
CA ARG A 288 -79.15 -103.01 -45.12
C ARG A 288 -80.33 -103.99 -45.13
N ARG A 289 -80.07 -105.30 -45.02
CA ARG A 289 -81.06 -106.38 -45.14
C ARG A 289 -80.82 -107.44 -44.05
N GLY A 290 -81.87 -108.18 -43.68
CA GLY A 290 -81.81 -109.24 -42.65
C GLY A 290 -82.55 -108.89 -41.35
N HIS A 291 -82.62 -109.85 -40.43
CA HIS A 291 -83.23 -109.71 -39.10
C HIS A 291 -82.24 -110.17 -38.01
N GLY A 292 -82.47 -109.77 -36.76
CA GLY A 292 -81.57 -110.09 -35.65
C GLY A 292 -80.37 -109.14 -35.55
N GLU A 293 -79.28 -109.58 -34.93
CA GLU A 293 -78.10 -108.77 -34.68
C GLU A 293 -77.19 -108.67 -35.91
N ARG A 294 -76.74 -107.44 -36.25
CA ARG A 294 -75.82 -107.17 -37.37
C ARG A 294 -74.82 -106.12 -36.93
N SER A 295 -73.54 -106.29 -37.30
CA SER A 295 -72.53 -105.27 -37.03
C SER A 295 -71.55 -105.10 -38.18
N PHE A 296 -71.17 -103.85 -38.41
CA PHE A 296 -70.02 -103.47 -39.22
C PHE A 296 -68.86 -103.11 -38.27
N ILE A 297 -67.67 -103.60 -38.59
CA ILE A 297 -66.44 -103.30 -37.85
C ILE A 297 -65.45 -102.65 -38.81
N GLY A 298 -64.89 -101.51 -38.41
CA GLY A 298 -63.83 -100.80 -39.12
C GLY A 298 -62.64 -100.53 -38.21
N HIS A 299 -61.42 -100.59 -38.74
CA HIS A 299 -60.23 -100.19 -38.00
C HIS A 299 -59.88 -98.73 -38.27
N ILE A 300 -59.39 -98.02 -37.25
CA ILE A 300 -58.91 -96.64 -37.34
C ILE A 300 -57.55 -96.55 -36.65
N ASP A 301 -56.54 -96.18 -37.43
CA ASP A 301 -55.22 -95.85 -36.89
C ASP A 301 -55.20 -94.43 -36.32
N PHE A 302 -54.50 -94.25 -35.21
CA PHE A 302 -54.13 -92.93 -34.72
C PHE A 302 -52.96 -92.38 -35.53
N ASN A 303 -53.01 -91.10 -35.89
CA ASN A 303 -51.94 -90.40 -36.59
C ASN A 303 -50.62 -90.42 -35.80
N LYS A 304 -50.70 -90.35 -34.46
CA LYS A 304 -49.56 -90.52 -33.55
C LYS A 304 -49.90 -91.63 -32.55
N LYS A 305 -48.99 -92.58 -32.38
CA LYS A 305 -49.10 -93.60 -31.33
C LYS A 305 -49.18 -92.95 -29.94
N TYR A 306 -50.13 -93.36 -29.12
CA TYR A 306 -50.21 -93.00 -27.71
C TYR A 306 -49.25 -93.85 -26.87
N GLU A 307 -48.72 -93.27 -25.79
CA GLU A 307 -47.85 -94.02 -24.86
C GLU A 307 -48.62 -95.06 -24.04
N SER A 308 -49.90 -94.80 -23.78
CA SER A 308 -50.82 -95.74 -23.14
C SER A 308 -52.17 -95.72 -23.86
N ILE A 309 -52.99 -96.75 -23.66
CA ILE A 309 -54.29 -96.87 -24.35
C ILE A 309 -55.13 -95.61 -24.07
N PRO A 310 -55.52 -94.84 -25.11
CA PRO A 310 -56.27 -93.60 -24.93
C PRO A 310 -57.75 -93.88 -24.64
N TYR A 311 -58.45 -92.87 -24.12
CA TYR A 311 -59.91 -92.88 -24.17
C TYR A 311 -60.34 -92.52 -25.59
N VAL A 312 -61.28 -93.28 -26.13
CA VAL A 312 -61.88 -92.99 -27.43
C VAL A 312 -63.38 -92.80 -27.22
N LEU A 313 -63.86 -91.61 -27.56
CA LEU A 313 -65.27 -91.32 -27.62
C LEU A 313 -65.72 -91.33 -29.07
N THR A 314 -66.78 -92.07 -29.36
CA THR A 314 -67.41 -92.13 -30.67
C THR A 314 -68.80 -91.54 -30.62
N SER A 315 -69.18 -90.77 -31.65
CA SER A 315 -70.53 -90.23 -31.79
C SER A 315 -71.02 -90.38 -33.21
N LEU A 316 -72.30 -90.75 -33.37
CA LEU A 316 -72.96 -90.66 -34.67
C LEU A 316 -72.89 -89.21 -35.16
N SER A 317 -72.40 -89.03 -36.38
CA SER A 317 -72.36 -87.73 -37.06
C SER A 317 -73.17 -87.71 -38.36
N ALA A 318 -73.57 -88.88 -38.88
CA ALA A 318 -74.61 -89.01 -39.90
C ALA A 318 -75.26 -90.41 -39.84
N LEU A 319 -76.55 -90.50 -40.20
CA LEU A 319 -77.31 -91.75 -40.26
C LEU A 319 -78.33 -91.70 -41.39
N ASP A 320 -78.32 -92.73 -42.24
CA ASP A 320 -79.33 -93.01 -43.25
C ASP A 320 -79.87 -94.42 -43.02
N ALA A 321 -81.18 -94.55 -42.84
CA ALA A 321 -81.86 -95.76 -42.44
C ALA A 321 -83.23 -95.89 -43.13
N GLY A 322 -83.74 -97.13 -43.20
CA GLY A 322 -85.07 -97.41 -43.73
C GLY A 322 -86.18 -96.71 -42.94
N ASP A 323 -87.22 -96.28 -43.64
CA ASP A 323 -88.33 -95.47 -43.11
C ASP A 323 -89.51 -96.30 -42.57
N ASN A 324 -89.52 -97.61 -42.82
CA ASN A 324 -90.64 -98.49 -42.51
C ASN A 324 -90.46 -99.34 -41.25
N ARG A 325 -89.38 -99.14 -40.49
CA ARG A 325 -89.05 -99.91 -39.27
C ARG A 325 -88.42 -99.01 -38.21
N ASN A 326 -88.49 -99.43 -36.95
CA ASN A 326 -87.84 -98.69 -35.86
C ASN A 326 -86.31 -98.66 -36.05
N ILE A 327 -85.70 -97.49 -35.87
CA ILE A 327 -84.26 -97.31 -36.02
C ILE A 327 -83.57 -97.65 -34.70
N ARG A 328 -82.70 -98.66 -34.76
CA ARG A 328 -81.94 -99.15 -33.61
C ARG A 328 -80.48 -99.24 -34.01
N ILE A 329 -79.66 -98.35 -33.49
CA ILE A 329 -78.23 -98.29 -33.79
C ILE A 329 -77.44 -97.97 -32.53
N SER A 330 -76.26 -98.58 -32.42
CA SER A 330 -75.26 -98.23 -31.43
C SER A 330 -73.90 -98.15 -32.12
N VAL A 331 -73.09 -97.16 -31.72
CA VAL A 331 -71.71 -97.03 -32.18
C VAL A 331 -70.81 -97.02 -30.97
N ASN A 332 -69.79 -97.86 -30.98
CA ASN A 332 -68.86 -97.98 -29.87
C ASN A 332 -67.45 -98.18 -30.43
N ALA A 333 -66.47 -97.53 -29.80
CA ALA A 333 -65.08 -97.92 -29.92
C ALA A 333 -64.82 -99.18 -29.07
N PHE A 334 -64.06 -100.13 -29.60
CA PHE A 334 -63.61 -101.32 -28.91
C PHE A 334 -62.25 -101.76 -29.47
N ASN A 335 -61.58 -102.74 -28.86
CA ASN A 335 -60.20 -103.11 -29.19
C ASN A 335 -59.25 -101.90 -29.26
N ILE A 336 -59.40 -100.96 -28.32
CA ILE A 336 -58.60 -99.74 -28.30
C ILE A 336 -57.17 -100.12 -27.89
N THR A 337 -56.21 -99.78 -28.75
CA THR A 337 -54.78 -99.97 -28.53
C THR A 337 -54.07 -98.63 -28.52
N THR A 338 -52.76 -98.62 -28.31
CA THR A 338 -51.95 -97.41 -28.43
C THR A 338 -51.85 -96.84 -29.84
N THR A 339 -52.12 -97.64 -30.88
CA THR A 339 -51.90 -97.25 -32.29
C THR A 339 -53.20 -97.06 -33.06
N GLY A 340 -54.33 -97.50 -32.53
CA GLY A 340 -55.61 -97.41 -33.19
C GLY A 340 -56.70 -98.12 -32.40
N PHE A 341 -57.91 -98.17 -32.95
CA PHE A 341 -59.05 -98.85 -32.34
C PHE A 341 -59.97 -99.38 -33.43
N ASP A 342 -60.84 -100.32 -33.05
CA ASP A 342 -61.92 -100.77 -33.91
C ASP A 342 -63.20 -100.01 -33.55
N ILE A 343 -63.90 -99.54 -34.57
CA ILE A 343 -65.23 -99.01 -34.43
C ILE A 343 -66.26 -100.09 -34.77
N LYS A 344 -67.17 -100.37 -33.82
CA LYS A 344 -68.33 -101.24 -34.05
C LYS A 344 -69.57 -100.40 -34.24
N ILE A 345 -70.20 -100.57 -35.39
CA ILE A 345 -71.52 -100.03 -35.68
C ILE A 345 -72.46 -101.22 -35.64
N TYR A 346 -73.43 -101.18 -34.73
CA TYR A 346 -74.29 -102.31 -34.39
C TYR A 346 -75.76 -101.92 -34.58
N THR A 347 -76.54 -102.83 -35.16
CA THR A 347 -77.98 -102.71 -35.31
C THR A 347 -78.65 -104.05 -35.02
N TRP A 348 -79.94 -104.04 -34.68
CA TRP A 348 -80.64 -105.26 -34.28
C TRP A 348 -82.11 -105.27 -34.69
N ALA A 349 -82.76 -106.40 -34.40
CA ALA A 349 -84.11 -106.71 -34.85
C ALA A 349 -84.22 -106.49 -36.35
N ASP A 350 -85.17 -105.69 -36.79
CA ASP A 350 -85.53 -105.54 -38.18
C ASP A 350 -84.99 -104.26 -38.84
N THR A 351 -84.23 -103.42 -38.14
CA THR A 351 -83.69 -102.15 -38.64
C THR A 351 -82.82 -102.30 -39.90
N SER A 352 -83.11 -101.51 -40.94
CA SER A 352 -82.27 -101.39 -42.14
C SER A 352 -81.43 -100.12 -42.07
N ILE A 353 -80.11 -100.25 -42.17
CA ILE A 353 -79.17 -99.10 -42.15
C ILE A 353 -78.46 -99.00 -43.50
N TYR A 354 -78.63 -97.86 -44.18
CA TYR A 354 -78.02 -97.57 -45.48
C TYR A 354 -76.65 -96.93 -45.37
N TYR A 355 -76.44 -96.03 -44.42
CA TYR A 355 -75.18 -95.33 -44.21
C TYR A 355 -75.07 -94.81 -42.78
N VAL A 356 -73.84 -94.82 -42.26
CA VAL A 356 -73.49 -94.26 -40.97
C VAL A 356 -72.15 -93.54 -41.11
N ARG A 357 -72.06 -92.36 -40.50
CA ARG A 357 -70.80 -91.71 -40.17
C ARG A 357 -70.65 -91.60 -38.67
N VAL A 358 -69.45 -91.85 -38.20
CA VAL A 358 -69.10 -91.71 -36.79
C VAL A 358 -67.89 -90.81 -36.67
N SER A 359 -68.03 -89.72 -35.93
CA SER A 359 -66.89 -88.89 -35.53
C SER A 359 -66.30 -89.44 -34.24
N TRP A 360 -64.99 -89.34 -34.09
CA TRP A 360 -64.29 -89.80 -32.92
C TRP A 360 -63.29 -88.76 -32.44
N ILE A 361 -63.09 -88.74 -31.13
CA ILE A 361 -62.02 -88.05 -30.45
C ILE A 361 -61.31 -89.06 -29.57
N SER A 362 -59.98 -89.09 -29.66
CA SER A 362 -59.12 -89.77 -28.72
C SER A 362 -58.31 -88.76 -27.94
N PHE A 363 -58.15 -89.02 -26.66
CA PHE A 363 -57.40 -88.18 -25.74
C PHE A 363 -56.85 -89.04 -24.62
N ARG A 364 -55.80 -88.56 -23.97
CA ARG A 364 -55.19 -89.26 -22.84
C ARG A 364 -55.07 -88.41 -21.60
#